data_AF-A0AAX6FUR5-F1
#
_entry.id   AF-A0AAX6FUR5-F1
#
_cell.length_a   1.000
_cell.length_b   1.000
_cell.length_c   1.000
_cell.angle_alpha   90.00
_cell.angle_beta   90.00
_cell.angle_gamma   90.00
#
_symmetry.space_group_name_H-M   'P 1'
#
loop_
_entity.id
_entity.type
_entity.pdbx_description
1 polymer ?
#
loop_
_entity_poly.entity_id
_entity_poly.type
_entity_poly.pdbx_seq_one_letter_code
_entity_poly.pdbx_strand_id
1 'polypeptide(L)'
;MSRLNKTREERDQFDEASNQIVVHLKTKEEELSRSVASCKVESNIVHTWINFLEDAWVLQSKYTELKEQQTKDELENCGIRFVKLTKYHLSAFREELGPSISRIRTFVENLKKFSGRSEMMPDADIEIPKESNPKRLLEEEYLSAETKIMTTFSVVDYMKELFYAEQGNILRRDDPEVKELFNAIEKMRGDFESIERPVLDIEIPDEKVILSEEKVQKSSSKPEVPEEKMVAMKEGTEKSSSPASQPTSPKSKATGPPKSDSVTTERQMDPESELAELEQEFGKANRDYSTEEIGGWEFDELEQELRSEEDK
;
A
#
# COMPACT_ATOMS: atom_id res chain seq x y z
N MET A 1 -90.54 -58.29 10.85
CA MET A 1 -89.14 -58.41 11.31
C MET A 1 -88.20 -57.41 10.62
N SER A 2 -88.25 -57.24 9.30
CA SER A 2 -87.28 -56.40 8.55
C SER A 2 -87.24 -54.90 8.91
N ARG A 3 -88.36 -54.28 9.31
CA ARG A 3 -88.37 -52.85 9.70
C ARG A 3 -87.64 -52.58 11.02
N LEU A 4 -87.80 -53.46 12.01
CA LEU A 4 -87.13 -53.32 13.31
C LEU A 4 -85.62 -53.55 13.18
N ASN A 5 -85.21 -54.52 12.36
CA ASN A 5 -83.80 -54.76 12.06
C ASN A 5 -83.14 -53.56 11.38
N LYS A 6 -83.85 -52.90 10.44
CA LYS A 6 -83.38 -51.68 9.77
C LYS A 6 -83.19 -50.52 10.76
N THR A 7 -84.14 -50.27 11.66
CA THR A 7 -84.01 -49.21 12.68
C THR A 7 -82.89 -49.49 13.69
N ARG A 8 -82.57 -50.75 13.97
CA ARG A 8 -81.41 -51.12 14.79
C ARG A 8 -80.11 -50.83 14.05
N GLU A 9 -80.02 -51.23 12.78
CA GLU A 9 -78.83 -51.01 11.94
C GLU A 9 -78.56 -49.52 11.69
N GLU A 10 -79.60 -48.71 11.45
CA GLU A 10 -79.46 -47.25 11.31
C GLU A 10 -78.94 -46.59 12.60
N ARG A 11 -79.34 -47.09 13.77
CA ARG A 11 -78.82 -46.64 15.05
C ARG A 11 -77.35 -47.02 15.22
N ASP A 12 -77.00 -48.27 14.94
CA ASP A 12 -75.63 -48.75 15.06
C ASP A 12 -74.69 -47.97 14.11
N GLN A 13 -75.15 -47.65 12.89
CA GLN A 13 -74.42 -46.78 11.94
C GLN A 13 -74.26 -45.35 12.45
N PHE A 14 -75.30 -44.79 13.08
CA PHE A 14 -75.24 -43.46 13.67
C PHE A 14 -74.26 -43.41 14.85
N ASP A 15 -74.30 -44.42 15.73
CA ASP A 15 -73.41 -44.52 16.88
C ASP A 15 -71.95 -44.68 16.43
N GLU A 16 -71.70 -45.48 15.38
CA GLU A 16 -70.38 -45.64 14.76
C GLU A 16 -69.88 -44.33 14.12
N ALA A 17 -70.71 -43.65 13.33
CA ALA A 17 -70.35 -42.37 12.73
C ALA A 17 -70.08 -41.29 13.78
N SER A 18 -70.88 -41.25 14.85
CA SER A 18 -70.67 -40.35 15.98
C SER A 18 -69.34 -40.65 16.69
N ASN A 19 -69.02 -41.92 16.92
CA ASN A 19 -67.74 -42.31 17.51
C ASN A 19 -66.56 -41.92 16.61
N GLN A 20 -66.67 -42.10 15.29
CA GLN A 20 -65.63 -41.69 14.35
C GLN A 20 -65.38 -40.17 14.36
N ILE A 21 -66.45 -39.36 14.45
CA ILE A 21 -66.33 -37.91 14.57
C ILE A 21 -65.58 -37.52 15.85
N VAL A 22 -65.91 -38.15 16.98
CA VAL A 22 -65.23 -37.89 18.26
C VAL A 22 -63.74 -38.24 18.17
N VAL A 23 -63.40 -39.38 17.56
CA VAL A 23 -61.99 -39.77 17.37
C VAL A 23 -61.25 -38.76 16.49
N HIS A 24 -61.83 -38.36 15.35
CA HIS A 24 -61.20 -37.38 14.46
C HIS A 24 -61.02 -36.01 15.13
N LEU A 25 -62.02 -35.53 15.88
CA LEU A 25 -61.91 -34.27 16.63
C LEU A 25 -60.79 -34.34 17.67
N LYS A 26 -60.66 -35.46 18.38
CA LYS A 26 -59.58 -35.67 19.34
C LYS A 26 -58.21 -35.67 18.66
N THR A 27 -58.05 -36.35 17.53
CA THR A 27 -56.80 -36.31 16.76
C THR A 27 -56.46 -34.89 16.31
N LYS A 28 -57.44 -34.11 15.84
CA LYS A 28 -57.23 -32.71 15.46
C LYS A 28 -56.88 -31.81 16.65
N GLU A 29 -57.48 -32.05 17.83
CA GLU A 29 -57.12 -31.35 19.07
C GLU A 29 -55.67 -31.66 19.50
N GLU A 30 -55.23 -32.91 19.38
CA GLU A 30 -53.85 -33.33 19.66
C GLU A 30 -52.85 -32.75 18.65
N GLU A 31 -53.19 -32.71 17.35
CA GLU A 31 -52.41 -32.03 16.31
C GLU A 31 -52.28 -30.53 16.59
N LEU A 32 -53.39 -29.85 16.90
CA LEU A 32 -53.38 -28.42 17.21
C LEU A 32 -52.55 -28.14 18.46
N SER A 33 -52.67 -28.97 19.50
CA SER A 33 -51.87 -28.85 20.72
C SER A 33 -50.38 -29.00 20.45
N ARG A 34 -49.99 -29.94 19.57
CA ARG A 34 -48.59 -30.09 19.12
C ARG A 34 -48.12 -28.88 18.32
N SER A 35 -48.93 -28.37 17.39
CA SER A 35 -48.60 -27.18 16.60
C SER A 35 -48.39 -25.95 17.49
N VAL A 36 -49.27 -25.71 18.47
CA VAL A 36 -49.11 -24.60 19.44
C VAL A 36 -47.84 -24.76 20.27
N ALA A 37 -47.50 -25.98 20.69
CA ALA A 37 -46.26 -26.25 21.41
C ALA A 37 -45.03 -25.97 20.52
N SER A 38 -45.04 -26.39 19.25
CA SER A 38 -43.97 -26.11 18.27
C SER A 38 -43.78 -24.61 18.07
N CYS A 39 -44.85 -23.86 17.79
CA CYS A 39 -44.77 -22.42 17.60
C CYS A 39 -44.19 -21.68 18.82
N LYS A 40 -44.43 -22.18 20.04
CA LYS A 40 -43.84 -21.62 21.25
C LYS A 40 -42.32 -21.86 21.31
N VAL A 41 -41.86 -23.05 20.93
CA VAL A 41 -40.43 -23.35 20.83
C VAL A 41 -39.78 -22.50 19.75
N GLU A 42 -40.39 -22.43 18.56
CA GLU A 42 -39.93 -21.58 17.44
C GLU A 42 -39.84 -20.11 17.85
N SER A 43 -40.85 -19.59 18.57
CA SER A 43 -40.81 -18.22 19.08
C SER A 43 -39.63 -17.96 20.02
N ASN A 44 -39.28 -18.92 20.88
CA ASN A 44 -38.12 -18.81 21.76
C ASN A 44 -36.80 -18.86 20.98
N ILE A 45 -36.74 -19.70 19.94
CA ILE A 45 -35.58 -19.79 19.05
C ILE A 45 -35.38 -18.47 18.31
N VAL A 46 -36.44 -17.91 17.71
CA VAL A 46 -36.40 -16.62 17.02
C VAL A 46 -35.96 -15.50 17.97
N HIS A 47 -36.47 -15.48 19.20
CA HIS A 47 -36.07 -14.49 20.19
C HIS A 47 -34.57 -14.60 20.53
N THR A 48 -34.06 -15.82 20.70
CA THR A 48 -32.62 -16.06 20.90
C THR A 48 -31.78 -15.54 19.73
N TRP A 49 -32.22 -15.80 18.49
CA TRP A 49 -31.53 -15.30 17.29
C TRP A 49 -31.55 -13.78 17.18
N ILE A 50 -32.67 -13.13 17.53
CA ILE A 50 -32.76 -11.67 17.57
C ILE A 50 -31.72 -11.11 18.55
N ASN A 51 -31.69 -11.62 19.78
CA ASN A 51 -30.73 -11.15 20.79
C ASN A 51 -29.29 -11.36 20.32
N PHE A 52 -28.97 -12.52 19.75
CA PHE A 52 -27.65 -12.80 19.20
C PHE A 52 -27.26 -11.81 18.08
N LEU A 53 -28.16 -11.51 17.16
CA LEU A 53 -27.90 -10.57 16.07
C LEU A 53 -27.73 -9.13 16.57
N GLU A 54 -28.50 -8.73 17.58
CA GLU A 54 -28.36 -7.43 18.24
C GLU A 54 -27.00 -7.29 18.93
N ASP A 55 -26.59 -8.31 19.70
CA ASP A 55 -25.29 -8.34 20.38
C ASP A 55 -24.12 -8.35 19.36
N ALA A 56 -24.23 -9.17 18.31
CA ALA A 56 -23.23 -9.23 17.25
C ALA A 56 -23.11 -7.88 16.51
N TRP A 57 -24.23 -7.21 16.26
CA TRP A 57 -24.24 -5.88 15.65
C TRP A 57 -23.55 -4.84 16.53
N VAL A 58 -23.84 -4.84 17.84
CA VAL A 58 -23.18 -3.95 18.81
C VAL A 58 -21.67 -4.20 18.84
N LEU A 59 -21.25 -5.46 18.87
CA LEU A 59 -19.83 -5.83 18.85
C LEU A 59 -19.14 -5.36 17.58
N GLN A 60 -19.73 -5.64 16.41
CA GLN A 60 -19.18 -5.25 15.11
C GLN A 60 -19.08 -3.72 14.98
N SER A 61 -20.09 -3.00 15.46
CA SER A 61 -20.13 -1.53 15.43
C SER A 61 -19.00 -0.96 16.28
N LYS A 62 -18.83 -1.45 17.52
CA LYS A 62 -17.75 -1.04 18.41
C LYS A 62 -16.37 -1.34 17.84
N TYR A 63 -16.18 -2.53 17.26
CA TYR A 63 -14.92 -2.90 16.63
C TYR A 63 -14.58 -1.97 15.45
N THR A 64 -15.59 -1.64 14.65
CA THR A 64 -15.44 -0.73 13.51
C THR A 64 -15.06 0.68 13.97
N GLU A 65 -15.75 1.22 14.98
CA GLU A 65 -15.46 2.52 15.57
C GLU A 65 -14.05 2.58 16.18
N LEU A 66 -13.65 1.54 16.93
CA LEU A 66 -12.32 1.43 17.51
C LEU A 66 -11.23 1.45 16.42
N LYS A 67 -11.44 0.68 15.35
CA LYS A 67 -10.49 0.60 14.23
C LYS A 67 -10.40 1.91 13.47
N GLU A 68 -11.53 2.58 13.23
CA GLU A 68 -11.57 3.90 12.60
C GLU A 68 -10.78 4.91 13.44
N GLN A 69 -11.05 4.97 14.74
CA GLN A 69 -10.34 5.86 15.66
C GLN A 69 -8.84 5.56 15.69
N GLN A 70 -8.44 4.29 15.74
CA GLN A 70 -7.03 3.89 15.65
C GLN A 70 -6.38 4.38 14.36
N THR A 71 -7.02 4.16 13.20
CA THR A 71 -6.46 4.60 11.91
C THR A 71 -6.31 6.11 11.81
N LYS A 72 -7.24 6.86 12.41
CA LYS A 72 -7.19 8.31 12.49
C LYS A 72 -6.02 8.79 13.36
N ASP A 73 -5.84 8.19 14.52
CA ASP A 73 -4.74 8.52 15.45
C ASP A 73 -3.38 8.18 14.83
N GLU A 74 -3.29 7.04 14.13
CA GLU A 74 -2.09 6.65 13.38
C GLU A 74 -1.78 7.62 12.24
N LEU A 75 -2.80 8.09 11.51
CA LEU A 75 -2.66 9.07 10.43
C LEU A 75 -2.17 10.43 10.96
N GLU A 76 -2.71 10.91 12.08
CA GLU A 76 -2.25 12.13 12.75
C GLU A 76 -0.79 12.00 13.20
N ASN A 77 -0.44 10.89 13.84
CA ASN A 77 0.93 10.61 14.25
C ASN A 77 1.89 10.48 13.06
N CYS A 78 1.45 9.96 11.91
CA CYS A 78 2.22 9.98 10.66
C CYS A 78 2.48 11.42 10.20
N GLY A 79 1.48 12.30 10.28
CA GLY A 79 1.63 13.73 10.00
C GLY A 79 2.71 14.39 10.87
N ILE A 80 2.66 14.17 12.18
CA ILE A 80 3.65 14.70 13.14
C ILE A 80 5.06 14.19 12.81
N ARG A 81 5.22 12.88 12.61
CA ARG A 81 6.51 12.27 12.24
C ARG A 81 7.05 12.82 10.92
N PHE A 82 6.17 13.03 9.94
CA PHE A 82 6.54 13.59 8.65
C PHE A 82 7.10 15.01 8.79
N VAL A 83 6.43 15.89 9.55
CA VAL A 83 6.90 17.28 9.77
C VAL A 83 8.27 17.26 10.45
N LYS A 84 8.45 16.44 11.49
CA LYS A 84 9.73 16.30 12.19
C LYS A 84 10.86 15.84 11.25
N LEU A 85 10.57 14.85 10.39
CA LEU A 85 11.53 14.35 9.42
C LEU A 85 11.90 15.40 8.36
N THR A 86 10.90 16.16 7.89
CA THR A 86 11.12 17.26 6.95
C THR A 86 12.04 18.33 7.55
N LYS A 87 11.76 18.76 8.79
CA LYS A 87 12.62 19.72 9.51
C LYS A 87 14.05 19.21 9.61
N TYR A 88 14.22 17.95 10.01
CA TYR A 88 15.55 17.34 10.13
C TYR A 88 16.34 17.41 8.83
N HIS A 89 15.75 16.97 7.71
CA HIS A 89 16.43 16.97 6.41
C HIS A 89 16.70 18.39 5.88
N LEU A 90 15.74 19.29 5.99
CA LEU A 90 15.93 20.68 5.54
C LEU A 90 17.03 21.39 6.35
N SER A 91 17.08 21.17 7.67
CA SER A 91 18.16 21.70 8.51
C SER A 91 19.52 21.12 8.09
N ALA A 92 19.60 19.80 7.87
CA ALA A 92 20.83 19.15 7.43
C ALA A 92 21.31 19.71 6.06
N PHE A 93 20.41 19.87 5.10
CA PHE A 93 20.75 20.46 3.80
C PHE A 93 21.19 21.92 3.93
N ARG A 94 20.51 22.71 4.75
CA ARG A 94 20.91 24.10 5.02
C ARG A 94 22.31 24.18 5.62
N GLU A 95 22.66 23.31 6.55
CA GLU A 95 23.99 23.27 7.17
C GLU A 95 25.09 22.81 6.19
N GLU A 96 24.76 21.90 5.28
CA GLU A 96 25.70 21.35 4.29
C GLU A 96 25.94 22.28 3.09
N LEU A 97 24.91 23.00 2.65
CA LEU A 97 24.99 23.87 1.47
C LEU A 97 25.98 25.03 1.69
N GLY A 98 26.07 25.57 2.91
CA GLY A 98 26.88 26.77 3.19
C GLY A 98 28.38 26.57 2.93
N PRO A 99 28.99 25.55 3.55
CA PRO A 99 30.36 25.14 3.27
C PRO A 99 30.57 24.74 1.80
N SER A 100 29.60 24.04 1.19
CA SER A 100 29.71 23.57 -0.20
C SER A 100 29.74 24.74 -1.20
N ILE A 101 28.86 25.73 -1.04
CA ILE A 101 28.84 26.95 -1.85
C ILE A 101 30.12 27.77 -1.64
N SER A 102 30.62 27.83 -0.40
CA SER A 102 31.90 28.49 -0.11
C SER A 102 33.08 27.80 -0.79
N ARG A 103 33.04 26.46 -0.88
CA ARG A 103 34.04 25.67 -1.61
C ARG A 103 33.97 25.94 -3.12
N ILE A 104 32.78 26.03 -3.70
CA ILE A 104 32.58 26.44 -5.10
C ILE A 104 33.21 27.81 -5.37
N ARG A 105 32.96 28.83 -4.54
CA ARG A 105 33.61 30.16 -4.70
C ARG A 105 35.13 30.05 -4.74
N THR A 106 35.70 29.29 -3.82
CA THR A 106 37.14 29.05 -3.74
C THR A 106 37.68 28.36 -5.00
N PHE A 107 36.96 27.36 -5.52
CA PHE A 107 37.33 26.67 -6.75
C PHE A 107 37.31 27.62 -7.96
N VAL A 108 36.26 28.42 -8.10
CA VAL A 108 36.13 29.41 -9.18
C VAL A 108 37.29 30.41 -9.15
N GLU A 109 37.62 30.97 -7.98
CA GLU A 109 38.76 31.88 -7.83
C GLU A 109 40.10 31.22 -8.20
N ASN A 110 40.30 29.96 -7.81
CA ASN A 110 41.52 29.23 -8.12
C ASN A 110 41.63 28.89 -9.61
N LEU A 111 40.53 28.48 -10.25
CA LEU A 111 40.47 28.24 -11.69
C LEU A 111 40.76 29.52 -12.50
N LYS A 112 40.25 30.68 -12.05
CA LYS A 112 40.59 31.99 -12.63
C LYS A 112 42.10 32.26 -12.58
N LYS A 113 42.79 31.93 -11.48
CA LYS A 113 44.26 32.08 -11.37
C LYS A 113 45.02 31.21 -12.37
N PHE A 114 44.54 30.00 -12.69
CA PHE A 114 45.15 29.15 -13.71
C PHE A 114 44.99 29.73 -15.12
N SER A 115 43.84 30.35 -15.42
CA SER A 115 43.64 31.02 -16.71
C SER A 115 44.58 32.22 -16.92
N GLY A 116 44.79 33.04 -15.89
CA GLY A 116 45.66 34.23 -15.99
C GLY A 116 47.17 33.95 -15.94
N ARG A 117 47.61 32.80 -15.39
CA ARG A 117 49.03 32.44 -15.30
C ARG A 117 49.59 31.80 -16.58
N SER A 118 48.72 31.21 -17.41
CA SER A 118 49.14 30.53 -18.63
C SER A 118 49.59 31.48 -19.75
N GLU A 119 49.29 32.79 -19.67
CA GLU A 119 49.59 33.76 -20.73
C GLU A 119 51.01 34.41 -20.64
N MET A 120 51.84 34.11 -19.63
CA MET A 120 53.05 34.91 -19.34
C MET A 120 54.40 34.16 -19.38
N MET A 121 54.51 32.93 -19.91
CA MET A 121 55.80 32.24 -20.03
C MET A 121 56.11 31.87 -21.49
N PRO A 122 57.17 32.46 -22.10
CA PRO A 122 57.70 31.93 -23.34
C PRO A 122 58.47 30.64 -23.03
N ASP A 123 57.97 29.57 -23.62
CA ASP A 123 58.65 28.36 -24.10
C ASP A 123 60.07 28.10 -23.54
N ALA A 124 60.15 27.17 -22.60
CA ALA A 124 61.37 26.40 -22.36
C ALA A 124 60.95 24.94 -22.19
N ASP A 125 61.21 24.20 -23.25
CA ASP A 125 61.13 22.76 -23.44
C ASP A 125 61.59 21.98 -22.19
N ILE A 126 60.62 21.56 -21.38
CA ILE A 126 60.81 20.59 -20.31
C ILE A 126 59.64 19.63 -20.42
N GLU A 127 59.93 18.37 -20.79
CA GLU A 127 59.00 17.26 -20.72
C GLU A 127 58.49 17.13 -19.27
N ILE A 128 57.31 17.69 -19.00
CA ILE A 128 56.64 17.54 -17.71
C ILE A 128 55.90 16.19 -17.73
N PRO A 129 56.12 15.32 -16.72
CA PRO A 129 55.52 13.99 -16.69
C PRO A 129 53.98 14.06 -16.63
N LYS A 130 53.37 12.98 -17.13
CA LYS A 130 51.94 12.60 -17.11
C LYS A 130 51.34 12.44 -15.69
N GLU A 131 51.75 13.28 -14.75
CA GLU A 131 51.22 13.37 -13.40
C GLU A 131 50.05 14.37 -13.46
N SER A 132 48.84 13.88 -13.21
CA SER A 132 47.55 14.58 -13.41
C SER A 132 47.63 16.09 -13.23
N ASN A 133 47.41 16.82 -14.32
CA ASN A 133 47.47 18.28 -14.37
C ASN A 133 46.66 18.87 -13.19
N PRO A 134 47.25 19.67 -12.28
CA PRO A 134 46.57 20.14 -11.07
C PRO A 134 45.30 20.94 -11.35
N LYS A 135 45.20 21.56 -12.53
CA LYS A 135 43.97 22.19 -13.04
C LYS A 135 42.84 21.17 -13.23
N ARG A 136 43.13 20.00 -13.81
CA ARG A 136 42.15 18.95 -14.09
C ARG A 136 41.53 18.39 -12.80
N LEU A 137 42.33 18.12 -11.77
CA LEU A 137 41.82 17.68 -10.47
C LEU A 137 40.87 18.71 -9.85
N LEU A 138 41.20 20.00 -9.97
CA LEU A 138 40.38 21.08 -9.45
C LEU A 138 39.03 21.20 -10.18
N GLU A 139 39.02 21.03 -11.51
CA GLU A 139 37.79 21.01 -12.30
C GLU A 139 36.89 19.80 -11.94
N GLU A 140 37.47 18.62 -11.70
CA GLU A 140 36.73 17.44 -11.27
C GLU A 140 36.10 17.61 -9.87
N GLU A 141 36.86 18.17 -8.91
CA GLU A 141 36.32 18.50 -7.59
C GLU A 141 35.21 19.56 -7.66
N TYR A 142 35.35 20.57 -8.53
CA TYR A 142 34.30 21.56 -8.79
C TYR A 142 33.02 20.89 -9.26
N LEU A 143 33.10 20.01 -10.28
CA LEU A 143 31.93 19.31 -10.83
C LEU A 143 31.25 18.41 -9.81
N SER A 144 32.04 17.72 -8.99
CA SER A 144 31.51 16.90 -7.89
C SER A 144 30.73 17.74 -6.88
N ALA A 145 31.27 18.89 -6.48
CA ALA A 145 30.59 19.81 -5.57
C ALA A 145 29.33 20.45 -6.21
N GLU A 146 29.40 20.85 -7.48
CA GLU A 146 28.28 21.40 -8.25
C GLU A 146 27.13 20.39 -8.36
N THR A 147 27.44 19.15 -8.77
CA THR A 147 26.47 18.06 -8.88
C THR A 147 25.78 17.79 -7.55
N LYS A 148 26.55 17.79 -6.45
CA LYS A 148 26.00 17.58 -5.11
C LYS A 148 25.01 18.69 -4.73
N ILE A 149 25.40 19.95 -4.92
CA ILE A 149 24.55 21.11 -4.63
C ILE A 149 23.26 21.07 -5.47
N MET A 150 23.37 20.80 -6.77
CA MET A 150 22.22 20.71 -7.67
C MET A 150 21.27 19.57 -7.26
N THR A 151 21.83 18.40 -6.91
CA THR A 151 21.03 17.26 -6.44
C THR A 151 20.32 17.60 -5.14
N THR A 152 20.98 18.26 -4.19
CA THR A 152 20.37 18.73 -2.95
C THR A 152 19.20 19.69 -3.22
N PHE A 153 19.36 20.66 -4.11
CA PHE A 153 18.27 21.57 -4.48
C PHE A 153 17.08 20.82 -5.11
N SER A 154 17.35 19.87 -6.01
CA SER A 154 16.29 19.02 -6.60
C SER A 154 15.52 18.22 -5.54
N VAL A 155 16.21 17.65 -4.56
CA VAL A 155 15.56 16.95 -3.44
C VAL A 155 14.72 17.91 -2.59
N VAL A 156 15.22 19.10 -2.31
CA VAL A 156 14.47 20.14 -1.56
C VAL A 156 13.23 20.57 -2.31
N ASP A 157 13.29 20.72 -3.64
CA ASP A 157 12.14 21.07 -4.47
C ASP A 157 11.07 19.97 -4.44
N TYR A 158 11.49 18.71 -4.56
CA TYR A 158 10.58 17.58 -4.42
C TYR A 158 9.95 17.51 -3.02
N MET A 159 10.74 17.73 -1.97
CA MET A 159 10.22 17.81 -0.60
C MET A 159 9.19 18.93 -0.45
N LYS A 160 9.42 20.09 -1.07
CA LYS A 160 8.52 21.24 -1.05
C LYS A 160 7.20 20.91 -1.75
N GLU A 161 7.26 20.30 -2.93
CA GLU A 161 6.07 19.84 -3.65
C GLU A 161 5.25 18.87 -2.80
N LEU A 162 5.90 17.84 -2.24
CA LEU A 162 5.24 16.89 -1.35
C LEU A 162 4.63 17.57 -0.12
N PHE A 163 5.29 18.60 0.44
CA PHE A 163 4.84 19.32 1.63
C PHE A 163 3.55 20.11 1.40
N TYR A 164 3.46 20.75 0.23
CA TYR A 164 2.34 21.63 -0.12
C TYR A 164 1.31 20.98 -1.06
N ALA A 165 1.47 19.70 -1.41
CA ALA A 165 0.54 18.95 -2.24
C ALA A 165 -0.91 19.03 -1.69
N GLU A 166 -1.87 19.20 -2.61
CA GLU A 166 -3.27 19.51 -2.30
C GLU A 166 -4.03 18.38 -1.58
N GLN A 167 -3.54 17.13 -1.67
CA GLN A 167 -4.08 16.00 -0.92
C GLN A 167 -3.51 15.86 0.51
N GLY A 168 -2.59 16.74 0.93
CA GLY A 168 -1.96 16.69 2.25
C GLY A 168 -2.84 17.22 3.39
N ASN A 169 -2.76 16.57 4.56
CA ASN A 169 -3.45 16.95 5.80
C ASN A 169 -3.17 18.43 6.19
N ILE A 170 -4.20 19.21 6.54
CA ILE A 170 -4.12 20.67 6.76
C ILE A 170 -3.13 21.02 7.88
N LEU A 171 -3.08 20.18 8.94
CA LEU A 171 -2.16 20.34 10.07
C LEU A 171 -0.67 20.40 9.67
N ARG A 172 -0.31 19.88 8.50
CA ARG A 172 1.06 19.86 8.00
C ARG A 172 1.51 21.17 7.36
N ARG A 173 0.62 21.89 6.67
CA ARG A 173 1.01 22.90 5.67
C ARG A 173 1.51 24.23 6.26
N ASP A 174 1.17 24.52 7.50
CA ASP A 174 1.38 25.85 8.09
C ASP A 174 2.47 25.88 9.17
N ASP A 175 3.38 24.90 9.18
CA ASP A 175 4.53 24.94 10.09
C ASP A 175 5.48 26.10 9.71
N PRO A 176 5.64 27.12 10.57
CA PRO A 176 6.40 28.32 10.23
C PRO A 176 7.89 28.02 10.09
N GLU A 177 8.42 27.08 10.88
CA GLU A 177 9.83 26.72 10.87
C GLU A 177 10.21 25.98 9.57
N VAL A 178 9.34 25.08 9.08
CA VAL A 178 9.54 24.44 7.78
C VAL A 178 9.57 25.48 6.66
N LYS A 179 8.66 26.46 6.69
CA LYS A 179 8.62 27.54 5.71
C LYS A 179 9.88 28.41 5.76
N GLU A 180 10.37 28.74 6.94
CA GLU A 180 11.63 29.46 7.12
C GLU A 180 12.83 28.67 6.59
N LEU A 181 12.89 27.36 6.83
CA LEU A 181 13.94 26.50 6.30
C LEU A 181 13.95 26.46 4.77
N PHE A 182 12.78 26.32 4.13
CA PHE A 182 12.68 26.40 2.67
C PHE A 182 13.16 27.76 2.15
N ASN A 183 12.74 28.86 2.77
CA ASN A 183 13.16 30.20 2.38
C ASN A 183 14.67 30.41 2.56
N ALA A 184 15.25 29.86 3.63
CA ALA A 184 16.68 29.94 3.89
C ALA A 184 17.49 29.18 2.81
N ILE A 185 17.05 27.98 2.43
CA ILE A 185 17.67 27.21 1.35
C ILE A 185 17.51 27.94 0.00
N GLU A 186 16.36 28.54 -0.26
CA GLU A 186 16.12 29.31 -1.49
C GLU A 186 17.04 30.53 -1.60
N LYS A 187 17.30 31.21 -0.47
CA LYS A 187 18.31 32.26 -0.43
C LYS A 187 19.71 31.73 -0.78
N MET A 188 20.09 30.56 -0.26
CA MET A 188 21.37 29.92 -0.58
C MET A 188 21.45 29.51 -2.05
N ARG A 189 20.31 29.12 -2.67
CA ARG A 189 20.22 28.89 -4.11
C ARG A 189 20.56 30.15 -4.89
N GLY A 190 19.97 31.30 -4.54
CA GLY A 190 20.31 32.58 -5.15
C GLY A 190 21.79 32.97 -4.95
N ASP A 191 22.34 32.73 -3.76
CA ASP A 191 23.77 32.95 -3.48
C ASP A 191 24.68 32.06 -4.34
N PHE A 192 24.27 30.82 -4.64
CA PHE A 192 24.97 29.90 -5.53
C PHE A 192 24.87 30.33 -6.99
N GLU A 193 23.66 30.66 -7.47
CA GLU A 193 23.40 31.13 -8.84
C GLU A 193 24.10 32.45 -9.16
N SER A 194 24.41 33.27 -8.15
CA SER A 194 25.21 34.49 -8.33
C SER A 194 26.69 34.23 -8.65
N ILE A 195 27.19 33.01 -8.41
CA ILE A 195 28.56 32.62 -8.71
C ILE A 195 28.63 32.30 -10.21
N GLU A 196 29.43 33.06 -10.94
CA GLU A 196 29.69 32.80 -12.35
C GLU A 196 30.35 31.42 -12.53
N ARG A 197 29.67 30.54 -13.28
CA ARG A 197 30.18 29.20 -13.62
C ARG A 197 31.43 29.33 -14.50
N PRO A 198 32.59 28.76 -14.10
CA PRO A 198 33.81 28.79 -14.89
C PRO A 198 33.71 27.88 -16.12
N VAL A 199 34.47 28.20 -17.17
CA VAL A 199 34.65 27.30 -18.33
C VAL A 199 35.62 26.20 -17.93
N LEU A 200 35.20 24.94 -18.03
CA LEU A 200 35.97 23.77 -17.62
C LEU A 200 36.48 23.05 -18.86
N ASP A 201 37.78 22.80 -18.94
CA ASP A 201 38.38 22.12 -20.09
C ASP A 201 37.90 20.65 -20.15
N ILE A 202 37.63 20.01 -19.00
CA ILE A 202 37.12 18.63 -18.93
C ILE A 202 35.74 18.45 -19.61
N GLU A 203 34.92 19.49 -19.69
CA GLU A 203 33.60 19.43 -20.32
C GLU A 203 33.66 19.67 -21.85
N ILE A 204 34.77 20.20 -22.36
CA ILE A 204 34.95 20.45 -23.78
C ILE A 204 35.41 19.14 -24.44
N PRO A 205 34.66 18.57 -25.40
CA PRO A 205 35.11 17.38 -26.11
C PRO A 205 36.40 17.67 -26.89
N ASP A 206 37.43 16.83 -26.68
CA ASP A 206 38.72 16.89 -27.37
C ASP A 206 38.53 16.62 -28.88
N GLU A 207 38.20 17.65 -29.67
CA GLU A 207 38.13 17.57 -31.14
C GLU A 207 39.47 17.95 -31.81
N LYS A 208 40.58 17.96 -31.06
CA LYS A 208 41.88 18.47 -31.53
C LYS A 208 42.98 17.40 -31.56
N VAL A 209 42.74 16.28 -32.26
CA VAL A 209 43.80 15.31 -32.64
C VAL A 209 43.77 14.87 -34.12
N ILE A 210 42.79 15.28 -34.94
CA ILE A 210 42.70 14.80 -36.35
C ILE A 210 43.20 15.82 -37.40
N LEU A 211 43.80 16.95 -37.00
CA LEU A 211 44.31 17.96 -37.96
C LEU A 211 45.80 18.24 -37.77
N SER A 212 46.62 17.20 -37.77
CA SER A 212 48.09 17.35 -37.86
C SER A 212 48.80 16.11 -38.41
N GLU A 213 48.19 15.35 -39.31
CA GLU A 213 48.89 14.33 -40.11
C GLU A 213 48.42 14.36 -41.56
N GLU A 214 48.67 15.47 -42.27
CA GLU A 214 48.72 15.41 -43.73
C GLU A 214 49.78 16.35 -44.30
N LYS A 215 51.02 15.85 -44.34
CA LYS A 215 51.95 16.11 -45.44
C LYS A 215 53.14 15.17 -45.32
N VAL A 216 53.10 14.03 -46.03
CA VAL A 216 54.14 13.56 -46.98
C VAL A 216 53.56 12.41 -47.84
N GLN A 217 53.06 12.83 -49.02
CA GLN A 217 53.32 12.28 -50.36
C GLN A 217 52.96 10.83 -50.79
N LYS A 218 52.20 10.82 -51.92
CA LYS A 218 52.34 10.00 -53.16
C LYS A 218 51.58 8.65 -53.13
N SER A 219 50.72 8.26 -54.08
CA SER A 219 50.41 8.69 -55.45
C SER A 219 49.22 7.89 -55.99
N SER A 220 48.48 8.45 -56.96
CA SER A 220 47.73 7.78 -58.06
C SER A 220 46.54 6.88 -57.64
N SER A 221 45.32 6.91 -58.20
CA SER A 221 44.69 7.54 -59.38
C SER A 221 43.16 7.56 -59.14
N LYS A 222 42.45 8.50 -59.79
CA LYS A 222 40.98 8.62 -59.93
C LYS A 222 40.41 7.50 -60.85
N PRO A 223 39.10 7.46 -61.20
CA PRO A 223 37.83 7.83 -60.51
C PRO A 223 36.76 6.70 -60.55
N GLU A 224 35.66 6.80 -59.79
CA GLU A 224 34.28 6.84 -60.33
C GLU A 224 33.22 7.04 -59.23
N VAL A 225 32.23 7.87 -59.55
CA VAL A 225 30.94 8.19 -58.88
C VAL A 225 29.88 7.59 -59.86
N PRO A 226 28.60 7.27 -59.54
CA PRO A 226 27.78 7.96 -58.56
C PRO A 226 26.59 7.18 -57.90
N GLU A 227 25.99 7.88 -56.92
CA GLU A 227 24.54 8.07 -56.70
C GLU A 227 23.54 6.97 -56.29
N GLU A 228 22.64 7.46 -55.42
CA GLU A 228 21.19 7.22 -55.30
C GLU A 228 20.61 6.24 -54.25
N LYS A 229 19.95 6.88 -53.28
CA LYS A 229 18.56 6.70 -52.77
C LYS A 229 18.17 5.40 -52.04
N MET A 230 17.52 5.65 -50.88
CA MET A 230 16.31 5.02 -50.28
C MET A 230 16.22 3.48 -50.35
N VAL A 231 15.82 2.74 -49.32
CA VAL A 231 14.47 2.62 -48.75
C VAL A 231 14.58 1.72 -47.50
N ALA A 232 13.67 1.91 -46.54
CA ALA A 232 13.39 1.05 -45.40
C ALA A 232 13.10 -0.43 -45.74
N MET A 233 13.34 -1.36 -44.80
CA MET A 233 12.35 -2.32 -44.25
C MET A 233 13.00 -3.22 -43.18
N LYS A 234 12.21 -3.56 -42.14
CA LYS A 234 12.13 -4.77 -41.27
C LYS A 234 13.28 -5.80 -41.32
N GLU A 235 13.65 -6.46 -40.24
CA GLU A 235 12.83 -7.40 -39.42
C GLU A 235 13.73 -7.97 -38.31
N GLY A 236 13.17 -8.50 -37.21
CA GLY A 236 13.96 -9.32 -36.28
C GLY A 236 13.48 -9.37 -34.83
N THR A 237 12.41 -10.14 -34.63
CA THR A 237 12.04 -10.90 -33.41
C THR A 237 13.22 -11.22 -32.48
N GLU A 238 13.05 -11.05 -31.16
CA GLU A 238 13.25 -12.13 -30.18
C GLU A 238 12.76 -11.79 -28.76
N LYS A 239 12.12 -12.80 -28.17
CA LYS A 239 11.54 -12.85 -26.82
C LYS A 239 12.64 -12.90 -25.76
N SER A 240 12.42 -12.30 -24.59
CA SER A 240 12.84 -12.93 -23.33
C SER A 240 12.05 -12.41 -22.13
N SER A 241 11.62 -13.38 -21.35
CA SER A 241 10.82 -13.35 -20.13
C SER A 241 11.57 -12.83 -18.90
N SER A 242 10.91 -12.03 -18.07
CA SER A 242 11.33 -11.72 -16.69
C SER A 242 10.61 -12.65 -15.70
N PRO A 243 11.30 -13.29 -14.74
CA PRO A 243 10.68 -13.86 -13.56
C PRO A 243 10.71 -12.89 -12.38
N ALA A 244 9.60 -12.86 -11.66
CA ALA A 244 9.44 -12.21 -10.36
C ALA A 244 10.24 -12.97 -9.28
N SER A 245 10.90 -12.21 -8.39
CA SER A 245 11.54 -12.74 -7.19
C SER A 245 10.98 -12.02 -5.96
N GLN A 246 10.38 -12.81 -5.06
CA GLN A 246 9.99 -12.44 -3.71
C GLN A 246 11.25 -12.15 -2.85
N PRO A 247 11.20 -11.24 -1.87
CA PRO A 247 12.26 -11.12 -0.87
C PRO A 247 12.00 -12.06 0.31
N THR A 248 12.99 -12.91 0.59
CA THR A 248 13.10 -13.72 1.80
C THR A 248 13.74 -12.91 2.94
N SER A 249 13.13 -12.97 4.13
CA SER A 249 13.63 -12.37 5.36
C SER A 249 14.83 -13.12 5.93
N PRO A 250 15.86 -12.44 6.47
CA PRO A 250 16.81 -13.05 7.39
C PRO A 250 16.50 -12.68 8.85
N LYS A 251 16.44 -13.73 9.68
CA LYS A 251 16.34 -13.71 11.14
C LYS A 251 17.73 -13.48 11.74
N SER A 252 17.94 -12.42 12.52
CA SER A 252 19.14 -12.26 13.35
C SER A 252 18.81 -11.91 14.81
N LYS A 253 19.04 -12.93 15.64
CA LYS A 253 19.51 -12.99 17.03
C LYS A 253 19.49 -11.73 17.92
N ALA A 254 18.83 -11.94 19.06
CA ALA A 254 18.68 -11.10 20.24
C ALA A 254 19.92 -10.33 20.74
N THR A 255 19.69 -9.10 21.18
CA THR A 255 20.40 -8.44 22.28
C THR A 255 19.39 -7.48 22.95
N GLY A 256 19.08 -7.69 24.23
CA GLY A 256 17.97 -7.01 24.92
C GLY A 256 18.28 -5.60 25.44
N PRO A 257 17.25 -4.83 25.84
CA PRO A 257 17.41 -3.63 26.66
C PRO A 257 16.86 -3.83 28.10
N PRO A 258 17.22 -2.94 29.05
CA PRO A 258 17.03 -3.16 30.48
C PRO A 258 15.62 -2.82 30.98
N LYS A 259 15.30 -3.39 32.13
CA LYS A 259 14.06 -3.24 32.90
C LYS A 259 13.83 -1.80 33.36
N SER A 260 12.59 -1.34 33.28
CA SER A 260 12.04 -0.31 34.15
C SER A 260 10.58 -0.65 34.47
N ASP A 261 10.31 -0.85 35.75
CA ASP A 261 8.99 -1.08 36.34
C ASP A 261 8.11 0.18 36.25
N SER A 262 6.87 0.05 35.78
CA SER A 262 5.74 0.82 36.32
C SER A 262 4.42 0.12 35.99
N VAL A 263 3.78 -0.36 37.04
CA VAL A 263 2.41 -0.88 37.08
C VAL A 263 1.44 0.21 36.61
N THR A 264 0.64 -0.10 35.59
CA THR A 264 -0.71 0.43 35.46
C THR A 264 -1.53 -0.65 34.77
N THR A 265 -2.41 -1.28 35.55
CA THR A 265 -3.30 -2.36 35.11
C THR A 265 -4.38 -1.76 34.22
N GLU A 266 -4.10 -1.63 32.93
CA GLU A 266 -5.14 -1.59 31.92
C GLU A 266 -5.29 -3.01 31.38
N ARG A 267 -6.44 -3.60 31.67
CA ARG A 267 -6.86 -4.91 31.22
C ARG A 267 -7.00 -4.84 29.70
N GLN A 268 -5.90 -5.12 29.01
CA GLN A 268 -5.89 -5.41 27.59
C GLN A 268 -6.74 -6.66 27.40
N MET A 269 -8.04 -6.48 27.10
CA MET A 269 -8.93 -7.61 26.87
C MET A 269 -8.58 -8.21 25.52
N ASP A 270 -8.21 -9.47 25.59
CA ASP A 270 -7.91 -10.31 24.45
C ASP A 270 -9.23 -10.70 23.76
N PRO A 271 -9.45 -10.32 22.48
CA PRO A 271 -10.70 -10.63 21.76
C PRO A 271 -10.94 -12.13 21.60
N GLU A 272 -9.89 -12.96 21.66
CA GLU A 272 -10.02 -14.42 21.66
C GLU A 272 -10.65 -14.94 22.96
N SER A 273 -10.40 -14.25 24.09
CA SER A 273 -10.99 -14.58 25.39
C SER A 273 -12.48 -14.23 25.48
N GLU A 274 -12.93 -13.12 24.85
CA GLU A 274 -14.37 -12.78 24.79
C GLU A 274 -15.15 -13.73 23.87
N LEU A 275 -14.55 -14.15 22.75
CA LEU A 275 -15.13 -15.16 21.87
C LEU A 275 -15.25 -16.52 22.57
N ALA A 276 -14.25 -16.92 23.35
CA ALA A 276 -14.28 -18.15 24.13
C ALA A 276 -15.33 -18.10 25.26
N GLU A 277 -15.57 -16.94 25.87
CA GLU A 277 -16.62 -16.75 26.87
C GLU A 277 -18.02 -16.88 26.24
N LEU A 278 -18.24 -16.27 25.07
CA LEU A 278 -19.48 -16.41 24.30
C LEU A 278 -19.72 -17.85 23.81
N GLU A 279 -18.70 -18.55 23.32
CA GLU A 279 -18.81 -19.95 22.92
C GLU A 279 -19.12 -20.85 24.13
N GLN A 280 -18.56 -20.55 25.31
CA GLN A 280 -18.82 -21.27 26.54
C GLN A 280 -20.24 -21.03 27.08
N GLU A 281 -20.80 -19.84 26.87
CA GLU A 281 -22.16 -19.46 27.28
C GLU A 281 -23.22 -20.14 26.40
N PHE A 282 -23.01 -20.19 25.07
CA PHE A 282 -23.97 -20.78 24.13
C PHE A 282 -23.76 -22.28 23.88
N GLY A 283 -22.55 -22.82 24.04
CA GLY A 283 -22.22 -24.21 23.74
C GLY A 283 -22.81 -25.26 24.70
N LYS A 284 -23.29 -24.85 25.87
CA LYS A 284 -23.85 -25.77 26.89
C LYS A 284 -25.31 -26.17 26.65
N ALA A 285 -26.02 -25.49 25.74
CA ALA A 285 -27.45 -25.71 25.49
C ALA A 285 -27.76 -26.83 24.48
N ASN A 286 -26.74 -27.40 23.82
CA ASN A 286 -26.93 -28.28 22.66
C ASN A 286 -26.96 -29.79 22.95
N ARG A 287 -27.13 -30.20 24.22
CA ARG A 287 -26.99 -31.62 24.61
C ARG A 287 -28.22 -32.50 24.31
N ASP A 288 -29.38 -31.91 24.05
CA ASP A 288 -30.65 -32.66 24.03
C ASP A 288 -31.38 -32.68 22.67
N TYR A 289 -30.77 -32.22 21.57
CA TYR A 289 -31.35 -32.38 20.24
C TYR A 289 -31.04 -33.77 19.69
N SER A 290 -32.01 -34.69 19.81
CA SER A 290 -31.98 -35.98 19.13
C SER A 290 -31.95 -35.76 17.61
N THR A 291 -30.93 -36.26 16.93
CA THR A 291 -30.72 -36.17 15.47
C THR A 291 -31.76 -36.93 14.63
N GLU A 292 -32.79 -37.50 15.27
CA GLU A 292 -33.76 -38.41 14.66
C GLU A 292 -35.05 -37.73 14.20
N GLU A 293 -35.20 -36.42 14.42
CA GLU A 293 -36.39 -35.62 14.01
C GLU A 293 -36.05 -34.54 12.95
N ILE A 294 -34.85 -34.56 12.36
CA ILE A 294 -34.53 -33.76 11.17
C ILE A 294 -34.73 -34.66 9.95
N GLY A 295 -35.97 -35.06 9.72
CA GLY A 295 -36.38 -35.86 8.56
C GLY A 295 -37.19 -35.01 7.59
N GLY A 296 -36.60 -34.72 6.43
CA GLY A 296 -37.29 -34.16 5.25
C GLY A 296 -37.74 -32.71 5.39
N TRP A 297 -37.10 -31.80 4.66
CA TRP A 297 -37.65 -30.45 4.50
C TRP A 297 -38.86 -30.56 3.57
N GLU A 298 -40.03 -30.02 3.96
CA GLU A 298 -41.26 -30.02 3.15
C GLU A 298 -41.07 -29.41 1.73
N PHE A 299 -39.97 -28.69 1.54
CA PHE A 299 -39.54 -28.14 0.26
C PHE A 299 -39.09 -29.22 -0.75
N ASP A 300 -38.53 -30.33 -0.28
CA ASP A 300 -38.07 -31.44 -1.14
C ASP A 300 -39.26 -32.26 -1.67
N GLU A 301 -40.37 -32.30 -0.94
CA GLU A 301 -41.61 -32.98 -1.33
C GLU A 301 -42.33 -32.20 -2.45
N LEU A 302 -42.34 -30.86 -2.35
CA LEU A 302 -42.89 -29.98 -3.40
C LEU A 302 -42.08 -30.02 -4.70
N GLU A 303 -40.75 -30.18 -4.61
CA GLU A 303 -39.91 -30.33 -5.82
C GLU A 303 -40.10 -31.69 -6.49
N GLN A 304 -40.39 -32.75 -5.72
CA GLN A 304 -40.77 -34.05 -6.29
C GLN A 304 -42.14 -34.02 -6.97
N GLU A 305 -43.12 -33.30 -6.43
CA GLU A 305 -44.45 -33.18 -7.04
C GLU A 305 -44.38 -32.41 -8.38
N LEU A 306 -43.58 -31.34 -8.45
CA LEU A 306 -43.29 -30.61 -9.69
C LEU A 306 -42.62 -31.48 -10.77
N ARG A 307 -41.64 -32.30 -10.38
CA ARG A 307 -40.98 -33.25 -11.31
C ARG A 307 -41.93 -34.37 -11.75
N SER A 308 -42.92 -34.71 -10.94
CA SER A 308 -43.92 -35.74 -11.24
C SER A 308 -45.02 -35.23 -12.17
N GLU A 309 -45.30 -33.93 -12.18
CA GLU A 309 -46.24 -33.28 -13.10
C GLU A 309 -45.65 -33.02 -14.50
N GLU A 310 -44.33 -32.93 -14.64
CA GLU A 310 -43.66 -32.80 -15.95
C GLU A 310 -43.60 -34.12 -16.75
N ASP A 311 -43.82 -35.26 -16.10
CA ASP A 311 -43.79 -36.61 -16.70
C ASP A 311 -45.19 -37.20 -16.98
N LYS A 312 -46.23 -36.35 -17.03
CA LYS A 312 -47.62 -36.78 -17.32
C LYS A 312 -48.25 -36.11 -18.54
#